data_AF-A0A3S7KIA9-F1
#
_entry.id   AF-A0A3S7KIA9-F1
#
_cell.length_a   1.000
_cell.length_b   1.000
_cell.length_c   1.000
_cell.angle_alpha   90.00
_cell.angle_beta   90.00
_cell.angle_gamma   90.00
#
_symmetry.space_group_name_H-M   'P 1'
#
loop_
_entity.id
_entity.type
_entity.pdbx_description
1 polymer ?
#
loop_
_entity_poly.entity_id
_entity_poly.type
_entity_poly.pdbx_seq_one_letter_code
_entity_poly.pdbx_strand_id
1 'polypeptide(L)'
;MGRRSGLEGFLRAAGRAAAAAQRESKRRERMQATQLRQLERHQRMAAAQQMRELRAMEKEEKAAARLAKAEYLQDRQAEADDLNAELKDRLEELEGLLLHTLSVNDTISFDSLRHTDPHPTFKTPKELMPGVAPAPVDVLAPTGLARFWPGAGKRHLAAQTAARDTHQQALEQFQSAEAQKRKRLTDLRTEHEAARALYDADVARRNAEVDAFQQAYNAHEPDAVVAYNDMVLTRSEYPAEGFPQSFKLAYAEEFKELVIEYDLPEVSVIPAESDYRYVKTRDAIDAKARKASDIKALYQDIIASITLRTLHEVFEADQADALALVTFNGVVDAHDPTTGQEVRVPVVSVRATKAAFLQLRLDRVEKIPCLRNLGAQVSSRPDELQAIKPIVEFNMVDKRFIAQTDVLSGLESRPNLLELTPGEFEALVSNLFSQMGLDTKLTRSSRDGGVDAVAFDTRPVLGGKVVIQAKRYKDTAGVSAVRDLYGTMLNEGASKGILVCTSGYGTAAFEFAKDKPIELIDGGGLLYLLREHAGLDARIAA
;
A
#
# COMPACT_ATOMS: atom_id res chain seq x y z
N MET A 1 -55.01 -10.57 -139.64
CA MET A 1 -53.87 -9.63 -139.79
C MET A 1 -54.33 -8.29 -139.22
N GLY A 2 -53.71 -7.56 -138.29
CA GLY A 2 -52.40 -7.59 -137.65
C GLY A 2 -51.93 -6.14 -137.49
N ARG A 3 -51.45 -5.72 -136.29
CA ARG A 3 -50.29 -4.80 -136.08
C ARG A 3 -50.09 -4.39 -134.60
N ARG A 4 -48.81 -4.23 -134.24
CA ARG A 4 -48.13 -3.96 -132.94
C ARG A 4 -47.13 -2.78 -133.12
N SER A 5 -46.64 -2.24 -131.99
CA SER A 5 -45.24 -1.77 -131.73
C SER A 5 -44.92 -0.26 -131.71
N GLY A 6 -44.37 0.22 -130.58
CA GLY A 6 -43.90 1.61 -130.33
C GLY A 6 -43.46 1.88 -128.88
N LEU A 7 -43.78 0.98 -127.95
CA LEU A 7 -43.67 1.22 -126.51
C LEU A 7 -42.34 0.74 -125.86
N GLU A 8 -41.51 -0.03 -126.56
CA GLU A 8 -40.42 -0.79 -125.89
C GLU A 8 -39.14 0.02 -125.57
N GLY A 9 -38.80 1.07 -126.33
CA GLY A 9 -37.53 1.80 -126.18
C GLY A 9 -37.48 2.78 -125.00
N PHE A 10 -38.55 3.55 -124.79
CA PHE A 10 -38.65 4.55 -123.72
C PHE A 10 -38.74 3.91 -122.33
N LEU A 11 -39.42 2.76 -122.24
CA LEU A 11 -39.55 1.98 -121.00
C LEU A 11 -38.21 1.51 -120.44
N ARG A 12 -37.22 1.19 -121.30
CA ARG A 12 -35.92 0.67 -120.84
C ARG A 12 -35.02 1.73 -120.20
N ALA A 13 -35.04 2.98 -120.67
CA ALA A 13 -34.20 4.06 -120.11
C ALA A 13 -34.79 4.61 -118.80
N ALA A 14 -36.09 4.87 -118.77
CA ALA A 14 -36.82 5.26 -117.56
C ALA A 14 -36.73 4.18 -116.47
N GLY A 15 -36.82 2.90 -116.85
CA GLY A 15 -36.65 1.77 -115.95
C GLY A 15 -35.26 1.70 -115.30
N ARG A 16 -34.19 2.07 -116.00
CA ARG A 16 -32.82 2.08 -115.43
C ARG A 16 -32.59 3.22 -114.45
N ALA A 17 -33.08 4.43 -114.75
CA ALA A 17 -32.99 5.58 -113.84
C ALA A 17 -33.87 5.41 -112.59
N ALA A 18 -35.10 4.92 -112.76
CA ALA A 18 -35.99 4.56 -111.65
C ALA A 18 -35.38 3.44 -110.78
N ALA A 19 -34.79 2.40 -111.40
CA ALA A 19 -34.10 1.34 -110.67
C ALA A 19 -32.81 1.82 -109.97
N ALA A 20 -32.13 2.84 -110.48
CA ALA A 20 -30.96 3.44 -109.80
C ALA A 20 -31.39 4.27 -108.58
N ALA A 21 -32.39 5.16 -108.73
CA ALA A 21 -32.94 5.96 -107.64
C ALA A 21 -33.56 5.08 -106.54
N GLN A 22 -34.26 4.01 -106.92
CA GLN A 22 -34.85 3.05 -105.98
C GLN A 22 -33.78 2.22 -105.25
N ARG A 23 -32.62 1.98 -105.88
CA ARG A 23 -31.45 1.35 -105.23
C ARG A 23 -30.77 2.30 -104.25
N GLU A 24 -30.65 3.59 -104.57
CA GLU A 24 -30.09 4.59 -103.64
C GLU A 24 -31.01 4.86 -102.45
N SER A 25 -32.32 4.97 -102.65
CA SER A 25 -33.31 5.09 -101.57
C SER A 25 -33.26 3.87 -100.64
N LYS A 26 -33.31 2.64 -101.18
CA LYS A 26 -33.12 1.42 -100.37
C LYS A 26 -31.76 1.35 -99.68
N ARG A 27 -30.69 1.89 -100.29
CA ARG A 27 -29.36 1.95 -99.66
C ARG A 27 -29.32 2.96 -98.51
N ARG A 28 -29.96 4.13 -98.65
CA ARG A 28 -30.09 5.13 -97.59
C ARG A 28 -30.95 4.61 -96.43
N GLU A 29 -32.07 3.96 -96.72
CA GLU A 29 -32.91 3.30 -95.70
C GLU A 29 -32.14 2.20 -94.97
N ARG A 30 -31.39 1.35 -95.69
CA ARG A 30 -30.53 0.33 -95.06
C ARG A 30 -29.42 0.95 -94.23
N MET A 31 -28.80 2.03 -94.68
CA MET A 31 -27.77 2.77 -93.94
C MET A 31 -28.37 3.37 -92.66
N GLN A 32 -29.50 4.08 -92.75
CA GLN A 32 -30.21 4.63 -91.58
C GLN A 32 -30.67 3.54 -90.62
N ALA A 33 -31.23 2.43 -91.11
CA ALA A 33 -31.61 1.29 -90.28
C ALA A 33 -30.41 0.56 -89.64
N THR A 34 -29.24 0.61 -90.27
CA THR A 34 -28.00 0.07 -89.69
C THR A 34 -27.45 1.02 -88.63
N GLN A 35 -27.50 2.33 -88.88
CA GLN A 35 -27.06 3.39 -87.96
C GLN A 35 -27.95 3.45 -86.70
N LEU A 36 -29.27 3.33 -86.85
CA LEU A 36 -30.22 3.21 -85.73
C LEU A 36 -29.96 1.96 -84.88
N ARG A 37 -29.71 0.81 -85.51
CA ARG A 37 -29.34 -0.43 -84.78
C ARG A 37 -27.99 -0.32 -84.08
N GLN A 38 -27.03 0.41 -84.64
CA GLN A 38 -25.75 0.70 -83.99
C GLN A 38 -25.93 1.60 -82.77
N LEU A 39 -26.71 2.68 -82.88
CA LEU A 39 -27.05 3.57 -81.76
C LEU A 39 -27.80 2.82 -80.65
N GLU A 40 -28.79 2.01 -80.99
CA GLU A 40 -29.55 1.22 -80.01
C GLU A 40 -28.66 0.19 -79.30
N ARG A 41 -27.75 -0.49 -80.02
CA ARG A 41 -26.75 -1.37 -79.39
C ARG A 41 -25.82 -0.61 -78.46
N HIS A 42 -25.37 0.57 -78.85
CA HIS A 42 -24.50 1.41 -78.02
C HIS A 42 -25.23 1.88 -76.75
N GLN A 43 -26.49 2.31 -76.87
CA GLN A 43 -27.34 2.68 -75.73
C GLN A 43 -27.58 1.50 -74.78
N ARG A 44 -27.89 0.31 -75.31
CA ARG A 44 -28.05 -0.91 -74.49
C ARG A 44 -26.75 -1.32 -73.78
N MET A 45 -25.61 -1.23 -74.47
CA MET A 45 -24.29 -1.52 -73.88
C MET A 45 -23.96 -0.52 -72.76
N ALA A 46 -24.17 0.78 -73.00
CA ALA A 46 -23.96 1.83 -72.00
C ALA A 46 -24.87 1.65 -70.77
N ALA A 47 -26.17 1.37 -70.99
CA ALA A 47 -27.11 1.12 -69.90
C ALA A 47 -26.77 -0.17 -69.12
N ALA A 48 -26.33 -1.23 -69.80
CA ALA A 48 -25.86 -2.45 -69.16
C ALA A 48 -24.57 -2.24 -68.36
N GLN A 49 -23.67 -1.37 -68.83
CA GLN A 49 -22.45 -1.00 -68.11
C GLN A 49 -22.78 -0.17 -66.85
N GLN A 50 -23.63 0.86 -66.97
CA GLN A 50 -24.11 1.64 -65.82
C GLN A 50 -24.79 0.77 -64.76
N MET A 51 -25.63 -0.19 -65.18
CA MET A 51 -26.26 -1.14 -64.25
C MET A 51 -25.27 -2.09 -63.57
N ARG A 52 -24.15 -2.44 -64.23
CA ARG A 52 -23.08 -3.25 -63.61
C ARG A 52 -22.30 -2.42 -62.59
N GLU A 53 -21.99 -1.17 -62.91
CA GLU A 53 -21.30 -0.23 -62.03
C GLU A 53 -22.13 0.05 -60.77
N LEU A 54 -23.43 0.35 -60.91
CA LEU A 54 -24.33 0.53 -59.76
C LEU A 54 -24.40 -0.71 -58.87
N ARG A 55 -24.51 -1.91 -59.46
CA ARG A 55 -24.51 -3.18 -58.69
C ARG A 55 -23.18 -3.45 -58.00
N ALA A 56 -22.06 -3.05 -58.61
CA ALA A 56 -20.74 -3.17 -58.01
C ALA A 56 -20.62 -2.24 -56.80
N MET A 57 -21.04 -0.97 -56.93
CA MET A 57 -21.07 -0.01 -55.83
C MET A 57 -21.96 -0.47 -54.67
N GLU A 58 -23.18 -0.95 -54.94
CA GLU A 58 -24.05 -1.50 -53.88
C GLU A 58 -23.43 -2.71 -53.16
N LYS A 59 -22.69 -3.56 -53.89
CA LYS A 59 -22.03 -4.72 -53.32
C LYS A 59 -20.86 -4.29 -52.43
N GLU A 60 -20.08 -3.30 -52.88
CA GLU A 60 -18.99 -2.71 -52.10
C GLU A 60 -19.52 -2.02 -50.83
N GLU A 61 -20.59 -1.24 -50.92
CA GLU A 61 -21.22 -0.59 -49.77
C GLU A 61 -21.74 -1.62 -48.76
N LYS A 62 -22.42 -2.68 -49.23
CA LYS A 62 -22.86 -3.79 -48.37
C LYS A 62 -21.69 -4.55 -47.74
N ALA A 63 -20.57 -4.70 -48.46
CA ALA A 63 -19.37 -5.33 -47.93
C ALA A 63 -18.71 -4.45 -46.87
N ALA A 64 -18.59 -3.15 -47.12
CA ALA A 64 -18.06 -2.16 -46.18
C ALA A 64 -18.92 -2.08 -44.92
N ALA A 65 -20.25 -2.02 -45.04
CA ALA A 65 -21.16 -2.02 -43.89
C ALA A 65 -21.07 -3.31 -43.05
N ARG A 66 -20.83 -4.46 -43.69
CA ARG A 66 -20.59 -5.74 -42.98
C ARG A 66 -19.27 -5.74 -42.24
N LEU A 67 -18.21 -5.23 -42.86
CA LEU A 67 -16.89 -5.08 -42.23
C LEU A 67 -16.98 -4.14 -41.03
N ALA A 68 -17.54 -2.95 -41.19
CA ALA A 68 -17.71 -1.98 -40.11
C ALA A 68 -18.55 -2.55 -38.94
N LYS A 69 -19.61 -3.32 -39.22
CA LYS A 69 -20.39 -4.00 -38.18
C LYS A 69 -19.57 -5.09 -37.48
N ALA A 70 -18.73 -5.83 -38.20
CA ALA A 70 -17.88 -6.86 -37.62
C ALA A 70 -16.79 -6.25 -36.73
N GLU A 71 -16.14 -5.17 -37.18
CA GLU A 71 -15.18 -4.38 -36.40
C GLU A 71 -15.83 -3.85 -35.12
N TYR A 72 -17.00 -3.20 -35.22
CA TYR A 72 -17.73 -2.72 -34.04
C TYR A 72 -18.03 -3.83 -33.02
N LEU A 73 -18.46 -5.00 -33.47
CA LEU A 73 -18.73 -6.14 -32.58
C LEU A 73 -17.45 -6.71 -31.96
N GLN A 74 -16.33 -6.63 -32.67
CA GLN A 74 -15.02 -7.04 -32.18
C GLN A 74 -14.52 -6.06 -31.12
N ASP A 75 -14.64 -4.76 -31.37
CA ASP A 75 -14.25 -3.70 -30.42
C ASP A 75 -15.05 -3.82 -29.12
N ARG A 76 -16.37 -4.05 -29.21
CA ARG A 76 -17.22 -4.28 -28.03
C ARG A 76 -16.86 -5.55 -27.26
N GLN A 77 -16.41 -6.60 -27.96
CA GLN A 77 -15.93 -7.80 -27.30
C GLN A 77 -14.59 -7.54 -26.60
N ALA A 78 -13.67 -6.82 -27.27
CA ALA A 78 -12.39 -6.44 -26.71
C ALA A 78 -12.55 -5.59 -25.45
N GLU A 79 -13.49 -4.63 -25.44
CA GLU A 79 -13.81 -3.82 -24.25
C GLU A 79 -14.25 -4.69 -23.06
N ALA A 80 -15.07 -5.72 -23.29
CA ALA A 80 -15.46 -6.66 -22.23
C ALA A 80 -14.29 -7.55 -21.78
N ASP A 81 -13.41 -7.94 -22.70
CA ASP A 81 -12.23 -8.75 -22.40
C ASP A 81 -11.20 -7.95 -21.59
N ASP A 82 -11.03 -6.65 -21.89
CA ASP A 82 -10.16 -5.72 -21.14
C ASP A 82 -10.65 -5.53 -19.71
N LEU A 83 -11.96 -5.32 -19.50
CA LEU A 83 -12.57 -5.23 -18.15
C LEU A 83 -12.36 -6.52 -17.35
N ASN A 84 -12.44 -7.68 -18.01
CA ASN A 84 -12.18 -8.96 -17.37
C ASN A 84 -10.69 -9.17 -17.05
N ALA A 85 -9.78 -8.65 -17.86
CA ALA A 85 -8.35 -8.67 -17.56
C ALA A 85 -8.04 -7.81 -16.33
N GLU A 86 -8.58 -6.59 -16.25
CA GLU A 86 -8.44 -5.71 -15.08
C GLU A 86 -9.01 -6.36 -13.81
N LEU A 87 -10.20 -6.95 -13.90
CA LEU A 87 -10.82 -7.68 -12.79
C LEU A 87 -9.94 -8.84 -12.32
N LYS A 88 -9.30 -9.55 -13.26
CA LYS A 88 -8.42 -10.67 -12.96
C LYS A 88 -7.13 -10.20 -12.29
N ASP A 89 -6.48 -9.17 -12.82
CA ASP A 89 -5.26 -8.60 -12.24
C ASP A 89 -5.51 -8.12 -10.81
N ARG A 90 -6.66 -7.49 -10.55
CA ARG A 90 -7.07 -7.09 -9.20
C ARG A 90 -7.24 -8.28 -8.25
N LEU A 91 -7.81 -9.40 -8.71
CA LEU A 91 -7.93 -10.60 -7.88
C LEU A 91 -6.56 -11.24 -7.60
N GLU A 92 -5.69 -11.32 -8.60
CA GLU A 92 -4.33 -11.86 -8.43
C GLU A 92 -3.51 -11.02 -7.43
N GLU A 93 -3.67 -9.69 -7.46
CA GLU A 93 -3.08 -8.78 -6.48
C GLU A 93 -3.58 -9.06 -5.05
N LEU A 94 -4.90 -9.22 -4.86
CA LEU A 94 -5.50 -9.51 -3.54
C LEU A 94 -5.14 -10.90 -2.99
N GLU A 95 -5.10 -11.92 -3.85
CA GLU A 95 -4.74 -13.29 -3.45
C GLU A 95 -3.22 -13.42 -3.20
N GLY A 96 -2.43 -12.61 -3.89
CA GLY A 96 -0.96 -12.57 -3.85
C GLY A 96 -0.35 -11.82 -2.67
N LEU A 97 -1.16 -11.16 -1.83
CA LEU A 97 -0.70 -10.31 -0.72
C LEU A 97 0.38 -10.96 0.16
N LEU A 98 0.18 -12.22 0.56
CA LEU A 98 1.13 -12.95 1.41
C LEU A 98 2.35 -13.41 0.61
N LEU A 99 2.19 -13.86 -0.64
CA LEU A 99 3.31 -14.40 -1.41
C LEU A 99 4.30 -13.32 -1.85
N HIS A 100 3.81 -12.09 -2.06
CA HIS A 100 4.65 -10.96 -2.46
C HIS A 100 5.71 -10.63 -1.39
N THR A 101 5.32 -10.52 -0.12
CA THR A 101 6.24 -10.21 1.01
C THR A 101 7.33 -11.28 1.18
N LEU A 102 7.03 -12.57 0.94
CA LEU A 102 8.03 -13.65 1.10
C LEU A 102 9.25 -13.53 0.17
N SER A 103 9.18 -12.66 -0.85
CA SER A 103 10.27 -12.39 -1.79
C SER A 103 11.05 -11.10 -1.47
N VAL A 104 10.52 -10.28 -0.57
CA VAL A 104 11.08 -9.00 -0.13
C VAL A 104 11.80 -9.23 1.20
N ASN A 105 12.91 -8.55 1.42
CA ASN A 105 13.56 -8.54 2.72
C ASN A 105 13.13 -7.28 3.47
N ASP A 106 12.32 -7.44 4.52
CA ASP A 106 11.73 -6.35 5.28
C ASP A 106 12.70 -5.73 6.32
N THR A 107 13.93 -6.24 6.39
CA THR A 107 14.96 -5.76 7.31
C THR A 107 15.44 -4.34 6.95
N ILE A 108 15.41 -3.43 7.93
CA ILE A 108 15.92 -2.08 7.76
C ILE A 108 17.40 -2.02 8.15
N SER A 109 18.25 -1.76 7.16
CA SER A 109 19.67 -1.49 7.43
C SER A 109 19.85 -0.10 8.05
N PHE A 110 20.47 -0.03 9.24
CA PHE A 110 20.85 1.24 9.86
C PHE A 110 21.81 2.06 8.99
N ASP A 111 22.64 1.41 8.16
CA ASP A 111 23.49 2.11 7.20
C ASP A 111 22.68 2.88 6.15
N SER A 112 21.52 2.35 5.75
CA SER A 112 20.63 3.03 4.79
C SER A 112 20.00 4.32 5.36
N LEU A 113 19.97 4.45 6.70
CA LEU A 113 19.48 5.64 7.38
C LEU A 113 20.56 6.71 7.55
N ARG A 114 21.84 6.36 7.35
CA ARG A 114 22.97 7.28 7.49
C ARG A 114 23.08 8.17 6.26
N HIS A 115 23.36 9.44 6.50
CA HIS A 115 23.66 10.39 5.44
C HIS A 115 25.11 10.19 4.97
N THR A 116 25.29 9.82 3.69
CA THR A 116 26.60 9.49 3.10
C THR A 116 27.02 10.42 1.95
N ASP A 117 26.15 11.33 1.51
CA ASP A 117 26.48 12.22 0.39
C ASP A 117 27.61 13.19 0.79
N PRO A 118 28.66 13.32 -0.05
CA PRO A 118 29.76 14.23 0.23
C PRO A 118 29.40 15.68 -0.11
N HIS A 119 29.94 16.62 0.67
CA HIS A 119 29.83 18.04 0.33
C HIS A 119 30.46 18.32 -1.06
N PRO A 120 29.80 19.11 -1.94
CA PRO A 120 30.33 19.43 -3.26
C PRO A 120 31.74 20.03 -3.20
N THR A 121 32.65 19.62 -4.08
CA THR A 121 34.01 20.16 -4.12
C THR A 121 34.03 21.62 -4.62
N PHE A 122 34.83 22.49 -3.99
CA PHE A 122 35.06 23.86 -4.46
C PHE A 122 35.59 23.89 -5.90
N LYS A 123 34.89 24.58 -6.80
CA LYS A 123 35.35 24.85 -8.16
C LYS A 123 35.74 26.33 -8.28
N THR A 124 36.97 26.59 -8.72
CA THR A 124 37.44 27.97 -8.91
C THR A 124 36.70 28.60 -10.10
N PRO A 125 36.03 29.76 -9.93
CA PRO A 125 35.38 30.46 -11.03
C PRO A 125 36.38 30.90 -12.09
N LYS A 126 36.01 30.79 -13.38
CA LYS A 126 36.89 31.12 -14.52
C LYS A 126 37.40 32.57 -14.47
N GLU A 127 36.59 33.50 -13.97
CA GLU A 127 36.93 34.93 -13.85
C GLU A 127 38.06 35.21 -12.83
N LEU A 128 38.25 34.31 -11.86
CA LEU A 128 39.25 34.44 -10.80
C LEU A 128 40.54 33.67 -11.09
N MET A 129 40.67 33.09 -12.29
CA MET A 129 41.92 32.47 -12.72
C MET A 129 43.01 33.53 -12.94
N PRO A 130 44.29 33.20 -12.65
CA PRO A 130 45.40 34.11 -12.88
C PRO A 130 45.49 34.54 -14.35
N GLY A 131 45.58 35.85 -14.59
CA GLY A 131 45.77 36.41 -15.92
C GLY A 131 47.23 36.36 -16.39
N VAL A 132 47.46 36.69 -17.66
CA VAL A 132 48.80 36.85 -18.24
C VAL A 132 49.27 38.30 -18.02
N ALA A 133 50.49 38.48 -17.52
CA ALA A 133 51.06 39.80 -17.30
C ALA A 133 51.25 40.57 -18.62
N PRO A 134 51.02 41.89 -18.65
CA PRO A 134 51.25 42.69 -19.85
C PRO A 134 52.73 42.64 -20.25
N ALA A 135 53.00 42.43 -21.54
CA ALA A 135 54.37 42.44 -22.07
C ALA A 135 54.85 43.89 -22.28
N PRO A 136 56.17 44.16 -22.15
CA PRO A 136 56.73 45.46 -22.53
C PRO A 136 56.59 45.66 -24.04
N VAL A 137 56.21 46.88 -24.44
CA VAL A 137 56.12 47.26 -25.85
C VAL A 137 57.49 47.79 -26.30
N ASP A 138 58.12 47.07 -27.23
CA ASP A 138 59.39 47.50 -27.81
C ASP A 138 59.17 48.63 -28.83
N VAL A 139 59.63 49.83 -28.48
CA VAL A 139 59.64 50.99 -29.40
C VAL A 139 60.88 50.88 -30.29
N LEU A 140 60.66 50.59 -31.57
CA LEU A 140 61.72 50.49 -32.57
C LEU A 140 62.36 51.86 -32.84
N ALA A 141 63.69 51.88 -32.93
CA ALA A 141 64.45 53.09 -33.24
C ALA A 141 64.15 53.59 -34.68
N PRO A 142 64.11 54.91 -34.92
CA PRO A 142 63.91 55.45 -36.26
C PRO A 142 65.09 55.05 -37.16
N THR A 143 64.81 54.25 -38.19
CA THR A 143 65.79 53.76 -39.17
C THR A 143 65.62 54.49 -40.51
N GLY A 144 66.72 54.67 -41.26
CA GLY A 144 66.73 55.36 -42.55
C GLY A 144 66.53 56.88 -42.49
N LEU A 145 65.93 57.47 -43.53
CA LEU A 145 65.73 58.93 -43.72
C LEU A 145 64.94 59.59 -42.58
N ALA A 146 64.17 58.83 -41.80
CA ALA A 146 63.40 59.29 -40.65
C ALA A 146 64.27 59.83 -39.48
N ARG A 147 65.55 59.44 -39.40
CA ARG A 147 66.50 59.94 -38.39
C ARG A 147 66.89 61.41 -38.60
N PHE A 148 66.72 61.94 -39.82
CA PHE A 148 67.07 63.31 -40.19
C PHE A 148 65.92 64.32 -39.98
N TRP A 149 64.74 63.88 -39.51
CA TRP A 149 63.66 64.80 -39.16
C TRP A 149 63.98 65.59 -37.88
N PRO A 150 63.76 66.92 -37.86
CA PRO A 150 63.99 67.74 -36.68
C PRO A 150 63.21 67.22 -35.47
N GLY A 151 63.93 66.85 -34.40
CA GLY A 151 63.34 66.32 -33.18
C GLY A 151 63.03 64.81 -33.17
N ALA A 152 63.43 64.04 -34.19
CA ALA A 152 63.21 62.59 -34.25
C ALA A 152 63.81 61.83 -33.03
N GLY A 153 65.01 62.20 -32.57
CA GLY A 153 65.61 61.64 -31.36
C GLY A 153 64.85 61.97 -30.08
N LYS A 154 64.37 63.23 -29.93
CA LYS A 154 63.52 63.64 -28.81
C LYS A 154 62.15 62.95 -28.83
N ARG A 155 61.58 62.74 -30.02
CA ARG A 155 60.32 62.01 -30.22
C ARG A 155 60.44 60.51 -29.92
N HIS A 156 61.53 59.86 -30.34
CA HIS A 156 61.79 58.45 -30.01
C HIS A 156 62.03 58.27 -28.50
N LEU A 157 62.80 59.16 -27.87
CA LEU A 157 62.99 59.14 -26.42
C LEU A 157 61.64 59.34 -25.70
N ALA A 158 60.83 60.32 -26.14
CA ALA A 158 59.49 60.57 -25.59
C ALA A 158 58.53 59.40 -25.82
N ALA A 159 58.62 58.70 -26.96
CA ALA A 159 57.85 57.50 -27.25
C ALA A 159 58.29 56.31 -26.37
N GLN A 160 59.60 56.17 -26.11
CA GLN A 160 60.13 55.14 -25.22
C GLN A 160 59.76 55.41 -23.75
N THR A 161 59.78 56.66 -23.29
CA THR A 161 59.29 57.01 -21.95
C THR A 161 57.79 56.79 -21.84
N ALA A 162 57.01 57.24 -22.82
CA ALA A 162 55.57 57.01 -22.83
C ALA A 162 55.20 55.52 -22.85
N ALA A 163 55.94 54.68 -23.60
CA ALA A 163 55.73 53.24 -23.62
C ALA A 163 56.09 52.58 -22.28
N ARG A 164 57.18 53.03 -21.62
CA ARG A 164 57.53 52.59 -20.26
C ARG A 164 56.48 53.00 -19.24
N ASP A 165 56.02 54.25 -19.26
CA ASP A 165 55.01 54.76 -18.34
C ASP A 165 53.67 54.04 -18.54
N THR A 166 53.27 53.81 -19.79
CA THR A 166 52.05 53.05 -20.14
C THR A 166 52.16 51.58 -19.68
N HIS A 167 53.32 50.95 -19.90
CA HIS A 167 53.56 49.60 -19.43
C HIS A 167 53.56 49.51 -17.90
N GLN A 168 54.15 50.49 -17.21
CA GLN A 168 54.15 50.56 -15.75
C GLN A 168 52.72 50.74 -15.20
N GLN A 169 51.93 51.64 -15.77
CA GLN A 169 50.52 51.80 -15.42
C GLN A 169 49.71 50.52 -15.67
N ALA A 170 49.95 49.84 -16.81
CA ALA A 170 49.30 48.57 -17.12
C ALA A 170 49.71 47.45 -16.14
N LEU A 171 50.99 47.43 -15.71
CA LEU A 171 51.49 46.47 -14.74
C LEU A 171 50.90 46.71 -13.34
N GLU A 172 50.82 47.97 -12.89
CA GLU A 172 50.19 48.35 -11.62
C GLU A 172 48.70 47.99 -11.61
N GLN A 173 47.98 48.29 -12.69
CA GLN A 173 46.59 47.88 -12.86
C GLN A 173 46.43 46.35 -12.82
N PHE A 174 47.28 45.61 -13.55
CA PHE A 174 47.27 44.15 -13.54
C PHE A 174 47.55 43.57 -12.15
N GLN A 175 48.56 44.09 -11.44
CA GLN A 175 48.89 43.66 -10.08
C GLN A 175 47.74 43.93 -9.10
N SER A 176 47.09 45.10 -9.20
CA SER A 176 45.94 45.43 -8.36
C SER A 176 44.74 44.51 -8.63
N ALA A 177 44.46 44.20 -9.90
CA ALA A 177 43.39 43.29 -10.31
C ALA A 177 43.67 41.84 -9.86
N GLU A 178 44.91 41.35 -10.00
CA GLU A 178 45.32 40.05 -9.50
C GLU A 178 45.27 39.96 -7.97
N ALA A 179 45.63 41.03 -7.25
CA ALA A 179 45.48 41.08 -5.80
C ALA A 179 44.00 41.01 -5.37
N GLN A 180 43.10 41.71 -6.07
CA GLN A 180 41.66 41.65 -5.82
C GLN A 180 41.09 40.26 -6.12
N LYS A 181 41.48 39.64 -7.24
CA LYS A 181 41.07 38.25 -7.57
C LYS A 181 41.54 37.26 -6.51
N ARG A 182 42.80 37.36 -6.06
CA ARG A 182 43.35 36.51 -5.00
C ARG A 182 42.56 36.66 -3.70
N LYS A 183 42.26 37.89 -3.29
CA LYS A 183 41.46 38.16 -2.10
C LYS A 183 40.05 37.56 -2.23
N ARG A 184 39.37 37.79 -3.36
CA ARG A 184 38.04 37.23 -3.59
C ARG A 184 38.03 35.71 -3.63
N LEU A 185 39.08 35.09 -4.17
CA LEU A 185 39.25 33.66 -4.19
C LEU A 185 39.55 33.08 -2.79
N THR A 186 40.32 33.78 -1.95
CA THR A 186 40.48 33.40 -0.54
C THR A 186 39.18 33.52 0.22
N ASP A 187 38.42 34.61 0.03
CA ASP A 187 37.13 34.83 0.69
C ASP A 187 36.14 33.71 0.32
N LEU A 188 36.01 33.39 -0.97
CA LEU A 188 35.15 32.29 -1.45
C LEU A 188 35.59 30.91 -0.94
N ARG A 189 36.90 30.67 -0.79
CA ARG A 189 37.40 29.41 -0.19
C ARG A 189 37.04 29.34 1.29
N THR A 190 37.20 30.44 2.04
CA THR A 190 36.83 30.48 3.45
C THR A 190 35.32 30.31 3.67
N GLU A 191 34.48 30.91 2.82
CA GLU A 191 33.03 30.71 2.83
C GLU A 191 32.67 29.26 2.55
N HIS A 192 33.31 28.64 1.55
CA HIS A 192 33.10 27.23 1.22
C HIS A 192 33.57 26.28 2.33
N GLU A 193 34.73 26.54 2.93
CA GLU A 193 35.24 25.76 4.07
C GLU A 193 34.31 25.87 5.28
N ALA A 194 33.79 27.07 5.57
CA ALA A 194 32.80 27.27 6.63
C ALA A 194 31.49 26.53 6.34
N ALA A 195 30.99 26.61 5.10
CA ALA A 195 29.78 25.89 4.69
C ALA A 195 29.97 24.37 4.76
N ARG A 196 31.13 23.87 4.35
CA ARG A 196 31.50 22.45 4.47
C ARG A 196 31.57 22.02 5.93
N ALA A 197 32.18 22.81 6.80
CA ALA A 197 32.26 22.47 8.23
C ALA A 197 30.88 22.39 8.88
N LEU A 198 29.96 23.31 8.54
CA LEU A 198 28.57 23.26 9.00
C LEU A 198 27.83 22.03 8.48
N TYR A 199 28.04 21.68 7.20
CA TYR A 199 27.46 20.49 6.60
C TYR A 199 27.99 19.20 7.24
N ASP A 200 29.31 19.07 7.40
CA ASP A 200 29.95 17.91 8.01
C ASP A 200 29.49 17.74 9.47
N ALA A 201 29.27 18.84 10.20
CA ALA A 201 28.71 18.83 11.56
C ALA A 201 27.24 18.37 11.59
N ASP A 202 26.40 18.80 10.64
CA ASP A 202 25.00 18.33 10.54
C ASP A 202 24.93 16.85 10.19
N VAL A 203 25.73 16.39 9.22
CA VAL A 203 25.84 14.98 8.85
C VAL A 203 26.30 14.14 10.03
N ALA A 204 27.34 14.58 10.76
CA ALA A 204 27.83 13.88 11.94
C ALA A 204 26.78 13.79 13.05
N ARG A 205 26.01 14.86 13.29
CA ARG A 205 24.91 14.87 14.26
C ARG A 205 23.81 13.87 13.88
N ARG A 206 23.33 13.88 12.64
CA ARG A 206 22.29 12.95 12.18
C ARG A 206 22.76 11.50 12.23
N ASN A 207 23.99 11.23 11.82
CA ASN A 207 24.55 9.88 11.89
C ASN A 207 24.71 9.41 13.34
N ALA A 208 25.06 10.31 14.27
CA ALA A 208 25.09 9.99 15.70
C ALA A 208 23.70 9.67 16.28
N GLU A 209 22.63 10.32 15.79
CA GLU A 209 21.25 9.97 16.16
C GLU A 209 20.89 8.55 15.69
N VAL A 210 21.28 8.17 14.46
CA VAL A 210 21.11 6.80 13.95
C VAL A 210 21.90 5.79 14.79
N ASP A 211 23.12 6.12 15.19
CA ASP A 211 23.95 5.25 16.03
C ASP A 211 23.33 5.06 17.43
N ALA A 212 22.81 6.14 18.03
CA ALA A 212 22.10 6.09 19.30
C ALA A 212 20.84 5.22 19.20
N PHE A 213 20.06 5.39 18.12
CA PHE A 213 18.89 4.57 17.85
C PHE A 213 19.24 3.09 17.68
N GLN A 214 20.30 2.77 16.92
CA GLN A 214 20.79 1.41 16.75
C GLN A 214 21.21 0.78 18.08
N GLN A 215 21.90 1.54 18.94
CA GLN A 215 22.29 1.08 20.28
C GLN A 215 21.07 0.81 21.16
N ALA A 216 20.08 1.72 21.19
CA ALA A 216 18.85 1.56 21.95
C ALA A 216 18.03 0.34 21.48
N TYR A 217 17.95 0.13 20.17
CA TYR A 217 17.28 -1.05 19.59
C TYR A 217 17.97 -2.36 20.00
N ASN A 218 19.31 -2.41 19.92
CA ASN A 218 20.09 -3.57 20.35
C ASN A 218 20.02 -3.82 21.86
N ALA A 219 19.76 -2.78 22.66
CA ALA A 219 19.52 -2.87 24.09
C ALA A 219 18.08 -3.27 24.45
N HIS A 220 17.21 -3.50 23.45
CA HIS A 220 15.79 -3.84 23.61
C HIS A 220 14.96 -2.76 24.32
N GLU A 221 15.36 -1.48 24.17
CA GLU A 221 14.60 -0.37 24.74
C GLU A 221 13.21 -0.26 24.09
N PRO A 222 12.11 -0.14 24.87
CA PRO A 222 10.75 -0.21 24.34
C PRO A 222 10.46 0.77 23.20
N ASP A 223 10.88 2.03 23.35
CA ASP A 223 10.62 3.07 22.36
C ASP A 223 11.38 2.81 21.06
N ALA A 224 12.59 2.26 21.15
CA ALA A 224 13.41 1.93 19.98
C ALA A 224 12.89 0.69 19.24
N VAL A 225 12.41 -0.33 19.97
CA VAL A 225 11.78 -1.52 19.38
C VAL A 225 10.48 -1.14 18.68
N VAL A 226 9.64 -0.30 19.29
CA VAL A 226 8.41 0.22 18.66
C VAL A 226 8.75 1.01 17.40
N ALA A 227 9.67 1.97 17.47
CA ALA A 227 10.04 2.79 16.33
C ALA A 227 10.67 1.98 15.18
N TYR A 228 11.48 0.96 15.48
CA TYR A 228 12.02 0.08 14.45
C TYR A 228 10.92 -0.69 13.72
N ASN A 229 9.99 -1.30 14.46
CA ASN A 229 8.88 -2.05 13.86
C ASN A 229 7.87 -1.13 13.15
N ASP A 230 7.69 0.10 13.62
CA ASP A 230 6.90 1.14 12.93
C ASP A 230 7.47 1.42 11.54
N MET A 231 8.79 1.59 11.44
CA MET A 231 9.46 1.79 10.15
C MET A 231 9.35 0.56 9.23
N VAL A 232 9.40 -0.66 9.79
CA VAL A 232 9.23 -1.91 9.02
C VAL A 232 7.84 -1.95 8.41
N LEU A 233 6.79 -1.81 9.22
CA LEU A 233 5.40 -1.90 8.77
C LEU A 233 4.98 -0.72 7.88
N THR A 234 5.58 0.46 8.06
CA THR A 234 5.35 1.62 7.17
C THR A 234 5.93 1.40 5.77
N ARG A 235 6.94 0.54 5.62
CA ARG A 235 7.53 0.20 4.31
C ARG A 235 6.79 -0.92 3.59
N SER A 236 5.86 -1.61 4.27
CA SER A 236 5.10 -2.72 3.70
C SER A 236 4.22 -2.25 2.53
N GLU A 237 4.42 -2.81 1.35
CA GLU A 237 3.66 -2.43 0.15
C GLU A 237 2.29 -3.14 0.10
N TYR A 238 1.20 -2.37 0.18
CA TYR A 238 -0.17 -2.87 -0.05
C TYR A 238 -0.77 -2.26 -1.32
N PRO A 239 -1.82 -2.89 -1.88
CA PRO A 239 -2.54 -2.33 -3.02
C PRO A 239 -3.00 -0.90 -2.75
N ALA A 240 -2.86 -0.01 -3.73
CA ALA A 240 -3.09 1.42 -3.57
C ALA A 240 -4.54 1.77 -3.18
N GLU A 241 -5.50 0.93 -3.57
CA GLU A 241 -6.93 1.17 -3.34
C GLU A 241 -7.47 0.29 -2.21
N GLY A 242 -8.05 0.95 -1.19
CA GLY A 242 -8.88 0.31 -0.17
C GLY A 242 -8.14 -0.28 1.04
N PHE A 243 -6.81 -0.11 1.14
CA PHE A 243 -6.01 -0.58 2.27
C PHE A 243 -5.59 0.59 3.18
N PRO A 244 -6.03 0.63 4.46
CA PRO A 244 -5.76 1.76 5.34
C PRO A 244 -4.27 1.98 5.67
N GLN A 245 -3.50 0.89 5.83
CA GLN A 245 -2.09 0.92 6.28
C GLN A 245 -1.88 1.76 7.56
N SER A 246 -2.87 1.71 8.45
CA SER A 246 -2.84 2.39 9.74
C SER A 246 -2.73 1.34 10.84
N PHE A 247 -1.85 1.58 11.79
CA PHE A 247 -1.60 0.66 12.89
C PHE A 247 -1.09 1.37 14.12
N LYS A 248 -1.20 0.69 15.27
CA LYS A 248 -0.63 1.10 16.55
C LYS A 248 0.24 -0.01 17.08
N LEU A 249 1.32 0.38 17.73
CA LEU A 249 2.33 -0.53 18.27
C LEU A 249 2.56 -0.27 19.75
N ALA A 250 2.66 -1.34 20.53
CA ALA A 250 3.07 -1.30 21.93
C ALA A 250 4.02 -2.46 22.22
N TYR A 251 4.99 -2.26 23.11
CA TYR A 251 5.99 -3.28 23.43
C TYR A 251 6.06 -3.54 24.94
N ALA A 252 5.84 -4.81 25.32
CA ALA A 252 6.01 -5.30 26.67
C ALA A 252 7.38 -5.97 26.83
N GLU A 253 8.32 -5.26 27.45
CA GLU A 253 9.69 -5.71 27.70
C GLU A 253 9.76 -7.01 28.52
N GLU A 254 8.87 -7.19 29.51
CA GLU A 254 8.84 -8.38 30.39
C GLU A 254 8.67 -9.68 29.62
N PHE A 255 7.89 -9.65 28.52
CA PHE A 255 7.62 -10.81 27.68
C PHE A 255 8.31 -10.75 26.32
N LYS A 256 9.08 -9.70 26.04
CA LYS A 256 9.58 -9.38 24.70
C LYS A 256 8.46 -9.47 23.65
N GLU A 257 7.32 -8.89 24.00
CA GLU A 257 6.08 -8.98 23.24
C GLU A 257 5.76 -7.67 22.53
N LEU A 258 5.62 -7.72 21.20
CA LEU A 258 5.09 -6.62 20.41
C LEU A 258 3.59 -6.83 20.19
N VAL A 259 2.77 -5.86 20.57
CA VAL A 259 1.33 -5.84 20.31
C VAL A 259 1.05 -4.84 19.19
N ILE A 260 0.34 -5.34 18.18
CA ILE A 260 -0.01 -4.63 16.95
C ILE A 260 -1.53 -4.56 16.88
N GLU A 261 -2.10 -3.36 16.90
CA GLU A 261 -3.48 -3.11 16.47
C GLU A 261 -3.42 -2.59 15.05
N TYR A 262 -3.99 -3.32 14.09
CA TYR A 262 -3.86 -3.03 12.67
C TYR A 262 -5.23 -2.80 12.04
N ASP A 263 -5.35 -1.72 11.28
CA ASP A 263 -6.58 -1.33 10.59
C ASP A 263 -6.68 -2.10 9.27
N LEU A 264 -7.63 -3.04 9.23
CA LEU A 264 -7.88 -3.92 8.10
C LEU A 264 -8.78 -3.23 7.06
N PRO A 265 -8.62 -3.60 5.78
CA PRO A 265 -9.51 -3.12 4.72
C PRO A 265 -10.95 -3.56 4.96
N GLU A 266 -11.91 -2.77 4.49
CA GLU A 266 -13.32 -3.16 4.46
C GLU A 266 -13.60 -4.22 3.37
N VAL A 267 -14.77 -4.85 3.42
CA VAL A 267 -15.19 -5.83 2.38
C VAL A 267 -15.30 -5.22 0.98
N SER A 268 -15.42 -3.88 0.89
CA SER A 268 -15.53 -3.12 -0.35
C SER A 268 -14.28 -3.19 -1.25
N VAL A 269 -13.13 -3.66 -0.73
CA VAL A 269 -11.93 -3.87 -1.56
C VAL A 269 -12.08 -4.98 -2.59
N ILE A 270 -13.07 -5.86 -2.40
CA ILE A 270 -13.36 -6.98 -3.29
C ILE A 270 -14.31 -6.49 -4.38
N PRO A 271 -13.95 -6.63 -5.67
CA PRO A 271 -14.85 -6.29 -6.77
C PRO A 271 -16.19 -7.02 -6.67
N ALA A 272 -17.28 -6.26 -6.76
CA ALA A 272 -18.65 -6.78 -6.69
C ALA A 272 -18.97 -7.65 -7.91
N GLU A 273 -18.28 -7.41 -9.02
CA GLU A 273 -18.39 -8.10 -10.29
C GLU A 273 -17.50 -9.35 -10.32
N SER A 274 -17.99 -10.37 -11.02
CA SER A 274 -17.28 -11.63 -11.25
C SER A 274 -16.82 -11.81 -12.69
N ASP A 275 -17.52 -11.18 -13.64
CA ASP A 275 -17.26 -11.29 -15.08
C ASP A 275 -18.08 -10.21 -15.82
N TYR A 276 -17.55 -9.72 -16.93
CA TYR A 276 -18.21 -8.82 -17.88
C TYR A 276 -18.49 -9.56 -19.17
N ARG A 277 -19.69 -9.38 -19.73
CA ARG A 277 -20.07 -10.02 -20.98
C ARG A 277 -20.79 -9.06 -21.92
N TYR A 278 -20.28 -8.98 -23.15
CA TYR A 278 -20.97 -8.26 -24.22
C TYR A 278 -22.22 -9.02 -24.71
N VAL A 279 -23.38 -8.38 -24.57
CA VAL A 279 -24.69 -8.90 -24.99
C VAL A 279 -25.10 -8.30 -26.33
N LYS A 280 -24.80 -9.04 -27.40
CA LYS A 280 -25.04 -8.66 -28.81
C LYS A 280 -26.48 -8.25 -29.14
N THR A 281 -27.47 -8.76 -28.40
CA THR A 281 -28.89 -8.47 -28.66
C THR A 281 -29.32 -7.10 -28.16
N ARG A 282 -28.68 -6.59 -27.10
CA ARG A 282 -28.96 -5.27 -26.50
C ARG A 282 -27.86 -4.24 -26.77
N ASP A 283 -26.75 -4.67 -27.36
CA ASP A 283 -25.57 -3.84 -27.59
C ASP A 283 -25.07 -3.17 -26.30
N ALA A 284 -24.91 -3.98 -25.26
CA ALA A 284 -24.49 -3.55 -23.93
C ALA A 284 -23.53 -4.56 -23.31
N ILE A 285 -22.61 -4.08 -22.47
CA ILE A 285 -21.76 -4.91 -21.62
C ILE A 285 -22.49 -5.06 -20.28
N ASP A 286 -22.83 -6.29 -19.92
CA ASP A 286 -23.43 -6.60 -18.63
C ASP A 286 -22.36 -7.10 -17.66
N ALA A 287 -22.45 -6.67 -16.41
CA ALA A 287 -21.67 -7.22 -15.31
C ALA A 287 -22.45 -8.34 -14.61
N LYS A 288 -21.77 -9.44 -14.31
CA LYS A 288 -22.31 -10.52 -13.49
C LYS A 288 -21.87 -10.34 -12.04
N ALA A 289 -22.83 -10.15 -11.13
CA ALA A 289 -22.55 -10.05 -9.70
C ALA A 289 -21.86 -11.31 -9.15
N ARG A 290 -20.84 -11.10 -8.32
CA ARG A 290 -20.13 -12.13 -7.57
C ARG A 290 -21.02 -12.69 -6.47
N LYS A 291 -20.89 -14.00 -6.21
CA LYS A 291 -21.68 -14.65 -5.16
C LYS A 291 -21.20 -14.19 -3.78
N ALA A 292 -22.13 -14.02 -2.84
CA ALA A 292 -21.80 -13.67 -1.46
C ALA A 292 -20.85 -14.68 -0.78
N SER A 293 -20.94 -15.97 -1.13
CA SER A 293 -20.01 -17.00 -0.64
C SER A 293 -18.56 -16.75 -1.07
N ASP A 294 -18.38 -16.25 -2.29
CA ASP A 294 -17.07 -16.06 -2.91
C ASP A 294 -16.43 -14.78 -2.35
N ILE A 295 -17.23 -13.71 -2.18
CA ILE A 295 -16.83 -12.48 -1.47
C ILE A 295 -16.38 -12.82 -0.05
N LYS A 296 -17.19 -13.58 0.69
CA LYS A 296 -16.84 -14.02 2.05
C LYS A 296 -15.51 -14.77 2.09
N ALA A 297 -15.31 -15.74 1.19
CA ALA A 297 -14.11 -16.55 1.16
C ALA A 297 -12.86 -15.71 0.84
N LEU A 298 -12.95 -14.83 -0.17
CA LEU A 298 -11.88 -13.90 -0.53
C LEU A 298 -11.55 -12.95 0.62
N TYR A 299 -12.57 -12.41 1.30
CA TYR A 299 -12.34 -11.48 2.41
C TYR A 299 -11.66 -12.15 3.60
N GLN A 300 -12.07 -13.37 3.94
CA GLN A 300 -11.39 -14.17 4.97
C GLN A 300 -9.93 -14.47 4.58
N ASP A 301 -9.67 -14.73 3.30
CA ASP A 301 -8.32 -14.97 2.80
C ASP A 301 -7.45 -13.70 2.84
N ILE A 302 -8.00 -12.53 2.50
CA ILE A 302 -7.31 -11.23 2.60
C ILE A 302 -6.93 -10.94 4.06
N ILE A 303 -7.88 -11.03 5.00
CA ILE A 303 -7.62 -10.79 6.44
C ILE A 303 -6.54 -11.75 6.95
N ALA A 304 -6.63 -13.03 6.57
CA ALA A 304 -5.65 -14.02 6.97
C ALA A 304 -4.27 -13.76 6.35
N SER A 305 -4.23 -13.29 5.10
CA SER A 305 -3.00 -12.92 4.38
C SER A 305 -2.32 -11.75 5.06
N ILE A 306 -3.05 -10.66 5.36
CA ILE A 306 -2.52 -9.49 6.07
C ILE A 306 -1.96 -9.91 7.43
N THR A 307 -2.72 -10.70 8.18
CA THR A 307 -2.30 -11.15 9.52
C THR A 307 -0.99 -11.95 9.48
N LEU A 308 -0.89 -12.95 8.60
CA LEU A 308 0.32 -13.76 8.46
C LEU A 308 1.50 -12.95 7.90
N ARG A 309 1.21 -12.03 6.97
CA ARG A 309 2.20 -11.12 6.39
C ARG A 309 2.79 -10.21 7.46
N THR A 310 1.97 -9.50 8.23
CA THR A 310 2.45 -8.61 9.29
C THR A 310 3.28 -9.36 10.32
N LEU A 311 2.86 -10.57 10.73
CA LEU A 311 3.67 -11.42 11.62
C LEU A 311 5.02 -11.79 10.99
N HIS A 312 5.04 -12.12 9.70
CA HIS A 312 6.27 -12.46 9.00
C HIS A 312 7.23 -11.28 8.93
N GLU A 313 6.75 -10.11 8.50
CA GLU A 313 7.52 -8.87 8.34
C GLU A 313 8.24 -8.51 9.65
N VAL A 314 7.53 -8.48 10.79
CA VAL A 314 8.13 -8.12 12.09
C VAL A 314 9.10 -9.18 12.62
N PHE A 315 8.81 -10.47 12.43
CA PHE A 315 9.70 -11.54 12.90
C PHE A 315 10.97 -11.66 12.05
N GLU A 316 10.86 -11.46 10.73
CA GLU A 316 11.99 -11.47 9.82
C GLU A 316 12.89 -10.25 10.04
N ALA A 317 12.30 -9.06 10.17
CA ALA A 317 13.04 -7.83 10.35
C ALA A 317 13.72 -7.72 11.73
N ASP A 318 13.40 -8.57 12.71
CA ASP A 318 13.96 -8.51 14.06
C ASP A 318 15.44 -8.93 14.14
N GLN A 319 16.32 -7.95 13.90
CA GLN A 319 17.79 -8.11 13.90
C GLN A 319 18.38 -8.27 15.31
N ALA A 320 17.74 -7.73 16.34
CA ALA A 320 18.28 -7.71 17.71
C ALA A 320 17.79 -8.88 18.57
N ASP A 321 16.94 -9.77 18.05
CA ASP A 321 16.21 -10.76 18.83
C ASP A 321 15.43 -10.13 20.00
N ALA A 322 14.80 -9.00 19.67
CA ALA A 322 13.97 -8.22 20.59
C ALA A 322 12.58 -8.83 20.73
N LEU A 323 12.11 -9.63 19.76
CA LEU A 323 10.74 -10.15 19.73
C LEU A 323 10.72 -11.65 20.03
N ALA A 324 10.27 -12.03 21.22
CA ALA A 324 9.96 -13.44 21.51
C ALA A 324 8.52 -13.79 21.08
N LEU A 325 7.62 -12.81 21.15
CA LEU A 325 6.19 -12.96 20.96
C LEU A 325 5.63 -11.76 20.19
N VAL A 326 4.64 -12.00 19.33
CA VAL A 326 3.88 -10.94 18.67
C VAL A 326 2.40 -11.23 18.83
N THR A 327 1.66 -10.23 19.29
CA THR A 327 0.20 -10.23 19.26
C THR A 327 -0.27 -9.29 18.16
N PHE A 328 -1.06 -9.81 17.23
CA PHE A 328 -1.70 -9.02 16.18
C PHE A 328 -3.21 -9.01 16.40
N ASN A 329 -3.80 -7.82 16.42
CA ASN A 329 -5.23 -7.56 16.50
C ASN A 329 -5.66 -6.79 15.26
N GLY A 330 -6.40 -7.43 14.37
CA GLY A 330 -6.95 -6.79 13.18
C GLY A 330 -8.34 -6.24 13.45
N VAL A 331 -8.49 -4.93 13.27
CA VAL A 331 -9.74 -4.19 13.49
C VAL A 331 -10.25 -3.62 12.16
N VAL A 332 -11.56 -3.65 11.95
CA VAL A 332 -12.21 -2.98 10.82
C VAL A 332 -13.03 -1.83 11.39
N ASP A 333 -12.83 -0.64 10.85
CA ASP A 333 -13.68 0.50 11.20
C ASP A 333 -15.04 0.33 10.54
N ALA A 334 -16.10 0.50 11.34
CA ALA A 334 -17.47 0.31 10.91
C ALA A 334 -18.38 1.38 11.50
N HIS A 335 -19.56 1.55 10.92
CA HIS A 335 -20.62 2.34 11.52
C HIS A 335 -21.60 1.40 12.23
N ASP A 336 -21.92 1.69 13.49
CA ASP A 336 -23.01 0.98 14.17
C ASP A 336 -24.35 1.48 13.61
N PRO A 337 -25.17 0.64 12.96
CA PRO A 337 -26.44 1.05 12.37
C PRO A 337 -27.48 1.49 13.42
N THR A 338 -27.28 1.14 14.70
CA THR A 338 -28.20 1.46 15.80
C THR A 338 -27.89 2.83 16.41
N THR A 339 -26.60 3.16 16.55
CA THR A 339 -26.15 4.41 17.19
C THR A 339 -25.63 5.46 16.21
N GLY A 340 -25.30 5.06 14.98
CA GLY A 340 -24.69 5.90 13.96
C GLY A 340 -23.24 6.30 14.26
N GLN A 341 -22.63 5.74 15.31
CA GLN A 341 -21.26 6.04 15.72
C GLN A 341 -20.27 5.13 15.02
N GLU A 342 -19.05 5.63 14.82
CA GLU A 342 -17.92 4.82 14.37
C GLU A 342 -17.52 3.85 15.49
N VAL A 343 -17.47 2.57 15.16
CA VAL A 343 -17.10 1.47 16.06
C VAL A 343 -15.97 0.69 15.42
N ARG A 344 -14.93 0.42 16.20
CA ARG A 344 -13.83 -0.46 15.78
C ARG A 344 -14.19 -1.90 16.09
N VAL A 345 -14.29 -2.74 15.06
CA VAL A 345 -14.69 -4.13 15.22
C VAL A 345 -13.48 -5.04 15.07
N PRO A 346 -12.98 -5.67 16.15
CA PRO A 346 -11.93 -6.67 16.04
C PRO A 346 -12.46 -7.93 15.34
N VAL A 347 -11.82 -8.33 14.24
CA VAL A 347 -12.22 -9.48 13.42
C VAL A 347 -11.18 -10.61 13.43
N VAL A 348 -9.94 -10.33 13.82
CA VAL A 348 -8.88 -11.34 13.99
C VAL A 348 -7.96 -10.95 15.13
N SER A 349 -7.54 -11.93 15.92
CA SER A 349 -6.56 -11.76 16.99
C SER A 349 -5.69 -13.01 17.07
N VAL A 350 -4.38 -12.85 17.01
CA VAL A 350 -3.42 -13.95 17.08
C VAL A 350 -2.26 -13.57 17.98
N ARG A 351 -1.79 -14.52 18.79
CA ARG A 351 -0.62 -14.36 19.66
C ARG A 351 0.34 -15.50 19.37
N ALA A 352 1.42 -15.20 18.64
CA ALA A 352 2.34 -16.18 18.09
C ALA A 352 3.76 -15.98 18.64
N THR A 353 4.45 -17.08 18.96
CA THR A 353 5.87 -17.03 19.34
C THR A 353 6.74 -17.07 18.10
N LYS A 354 7.88 -16.36 18.13
CA LYS A 354 8.87 -16.35 17.02
C LYS A 354 9.30 -17.77 16.67
N ALA A 355 9.60 -18.58 17.68
CA ALA A 355 10.07 -19.96 17.50
C ALA A 355 9.04 -20.88 16.81
N ALA A 356 7.74 -20.72 17.10
CA ALA A 356 6.70 -21.51 16.44
C ALA A 356 6.41 -20.99 15.03
N PHE A 357 6.41 -19.66 14.85
CA PHE A 357 6.10 -19.03 13.58
C PHE A 357 7.19 -19.30 12.52
N LEU A 358 8.47 -19.19 12.87
CA LEU A 358 9.59 -19.41 11.94
C LEU A 358 9.72 -20.86 11.44
N GLN A 359 9.02 -21.82 12.05
CA GLN A 359 8.95 -23.20 11.55
C GLN A 359 7.94 -23.37 10.41
N LEU A 360 7.09 -22.38 10.18
CA LEU A 360 6.05 -22.44 9.16
C LEU A 360 6.62 -22.19 7.77
N ARG A 361 6.07 -22.90 6.79
CA ARG A 361 6.36 -22.71 5.36
C ARG A 361 5.23 -21.92 4.71
N LEU A 362 5.26 -20.61 4.89
CA LEU A 362 4.17 -19.70 4.49
C LEU A 362 3.83 -19.79 2.99
N ASP A 363 4.77 -20.22 2.14
CA ASP A 363 4.57 -20.48 0.72
C ASP A 363 3.61 -21.65 0.42
N ARG A 364 3.30 -22.49 1.42
CA ARG A 364 2.51 -23.72 1.26
C ARG A 364 1.39 -23.87 2.28
N VAL A 365 1.17 -22.90 3.15
CA VAL A 365 0.13 -22.99 4.17
C VAL A 365 -1.24 -22.64 3.63
N GLU A 366 -2.26 -23.35 4.10
CA GLU A 366 -3.62 -22.84 4.08
C GLU A 366 -3.75 -21.80 5.20
N LYS A 367 -4.00 -20.54 4.83
CA LYS A 367 -3.85 -19.36 5.71
C LYS A 367 -4.72 -19.44 6.96
N ILE A 368 -6.02 -19.74 6.81
CA ILE A 368 -6.97 -19.81 7.94
C ILE A 368 -6.67 -21.00 8.89
N PRO A 369 -6.49 -22.24 8.42
CA PRO A 369 -6.03 -23.33 9.28
C PRO A 369 -4.71 -23.04 9.99
N CYS A 370 -3.76 -22.39 9.30
CA CYS A 370 -2.48 -21.97 9.88
C CYS A 370 -2.69 -21.01 11.05
N LEU A 371 -3.52 -19.98 10.88
CA LEU A 371 -3.86 -19.05 11.96
C LEU A 371 -4.50 -19.75 13.16
N ARG A 372 -5.45 -20.67 12.92
CA ARG A 372 -6.07 -21.45 14.01
C ARG A 372 -5.04 -22.31 14.75
N ASN A 373 -4.07 -22.89 14.05
CA ASN A 373 -2.99 -23.66 14.67
C ASN A 373 -2.05 -22.78 15.52
N LEU A 374 -1.88 -21.51 15.15
CA LEU A 374 -1.19 -20.50 15.96
C LEU A 374 -2.03 -20.00 17.16
N GLY A 375 -3.24 -20.55 17.37
CA GLY A 375 -4.13 -20.12 18.45
C GLY A 375 -4.91 -18.84 18.14
N ALA A 376 -5.00 -18.44 16.87
CA ALA A 376 -5.75 -17.25 16.47
C ALA A 376 -7.25 -17.42 16.69
N GLN A 377 -7.87 -16.36 17.19
CA GLN A 377 -9.30 -16.14 17.09
C GLN A 377 -9.57 -15.42 15.77
N VAL A 378 -10.41 -16.01 14.92
CA VAL A 378 -10.76 -15.46 13.61
C VAL A 378 -12.27 -15.43 13.49
N SER A 379 -12.82 -14.28 13.11
CA SER A 379 -14.25 -14.12 12.86
C SER A 379 -14.73 -15.10 11.78
N SER A 380 -15.88 -15.73 12.03
CA SER A 380 -16.49 -16.65 11.06
C SER A 380 -17.25 -15.93 9.94
N ARG A 381 -17.60 -14.66 10.19
CA ARG A 381 -18.31 -13.72 9.30
C ARG A 381 -17.70 -12.31 9.40
N PRO A 382 -16.43 -12.11 8.99
CA PRO A 382 -15.85 -10.77 8.98
C PRO A 382 -16.56 -9.85 7.98
N ASP A 383 -17.18 -10.42 6.93
CA ASP A 383 -18.03 -9.73 5.96
C ASP A 383 -19.26 -9.07 6.58
N GLU A 384 -19.74 -9.61 7.70
CA GLU A 384 -20.85 -9.05 8.49
C GLU A 384 -20.35 -8.34 9.76
N LEU A 385 -19.03 -8.07 9.85
CA LEU A 385 -18.40 -7.45 11.01
C LEU A 385 -18.73 -8.16 12.34
N GLN A 386 -18.75 -9.51 12.31
CA GLN A 386 -18.92 -10.28 13.53
C GLN A 386 -17.67 -10.12 14.41
N ALA A 387 -17.81 -9.38 15.50
CA ALA A 387 -16.74 -9.11 16.46
C ALA A 387 -16.24 -10.39 17.15
N ILE A 388 -14.95 -10.41 17.47
CA ILE A 388 -14.32 -11.40 18.35
C ILE A 388 -13.75 -10.72 19.60
N LYS A 389 -13.39 -11.47 20.64
CA LYS A 389 -12.67 -10.92 21.79
C LYS A 389 -11.16 -10.99 21.53
N PRO A 390 -10.42 -9.86 21.54
CA PRO A 390 -8.97 -9.88 21.42
C PRO A 390 -8.31 -10.76 22.49
N ILE A 391 -7.23 -11.46 22.13
CA ILE A 391 -6.45 -12.28 23.08
C ILE A 391 -5.75 -11.40 24.11
N VAL A 392 -5.24 -10.25 23.66
CA VAL A 392 -4.67 -9.18 24.49
C VAL A 392 -5.23 -7.86 23.97
N GLU A 393 -5.77 -7.02 24.85
CA GLU A 393 -6.27 -5.69 24.47
C GLU A 393 -5.10 -4.69 24.39
N PHE A 394 -5.08 -3.85 23.37
CA PHE A 394 -3.98 -2.90 23.11
C PHE A 394 -3.69 -1.96 24.29
N ASN A 395 -4.76 -1.50 24.96
CA ASN A 395 -4.67 -0.63 26.14
C ASN A 395 -3.98 -1.28 27.34
N MET A 396 -3.84 -2.61 27.39
CA MET A 396 -3.17 -3.30 28.49
C MET A 396 -1.64 -3.30 28.37
N VAL A 397 -1.08 -2.95 27.22
CA VAL A 397 0.37 -3.04 26.95
C VAL A 397 1.05 -1.68 26.77
N ASP A 398 0.34 -0.64 26.35
CA ASP A 398 0.94 0.69 26.23
C ASP A 398 0.94 1.46 27.57
N LYS A 399 2.13 1.62 28.18
CA LYS A 399 2.34 2.41 29.40
C LYS A 399 1.99 3.90 29.23
N ARG A 400 1.90 4.41 28.00
CA ARG A 400 1.56 5.81 27.65
C ARG A 400 0.05 6.02 27.56
N PHE A 401 -0.72 4.98 27.29
CA PHE A 401 -2.18 4.98 27.34
C PHE A 401 -2.69 4.29 28.60
N ILE A 402 -2.27 4.80 29.76
CA ILE A 402 -3.28 4.98 30.81
C ILE A 402 -4.28 5.93 30.18
N ALA A 403 -5.40 5.38 29.70
CA ALA A 403 -6.50 6.11 29.08
C ALA A 403 -6.59 7.49 29.72
N GLN A 404 -6.67 8.56 28.91
CA GLN A 404 -7.04 9.91 29.33
C GLN A 404 -8.24 9.81 30.28
N THR A 405 -7.93 9.59 31.54
CA THR A 405 -8.85 9.49 32.65
C THR A 405 -8.49 10.75 33.39
N ASP A 406 -9.11 11.82 32.89
CA ASP A 406 -9.60 12.86 33.75
C ASP A 406 -8.56 13.37 34.75
N VAL A 407 -7.62 14.17 34.22
CA VAL A 407 -6.65 14.96 35.00
C VAL A 407 -7.36 15.94 35.97
N LEU A 408 -8.70 15.99 35.96
CA LEU A 408 -9.53 16.76 36.87
C LEU A 408 -10.15 15.95 38.02
N SER A 409 -10.03 14.62 38.08
CA SER A 409 -10.57 13.80 39.20
C SER A 409 -9.50 13.11 40.07
N GLY A 410 -8.22 13.43 39.86
CA GLY A 410 -7.08 12.98 40.70
C GLY A 410 -6.98 13.62 42.09
N LEU A 411 -8.11 13.94 42.72
CA LEU A 411 -8.19 14.45 44.09
C LEU A 411 -9.17 13.65 44.95
N GLU A 412 -9.38 12.36 44.71
CA GLU A 412 -10.07 11.50 45.67
C GLU A 412 -9.64 10.02 45.60
N SER A 413 -9.64 9.38 46.76
CA SER A 413 -8.92 8.15 47.15
C SER A 413 -9.37 6.87 46.42
N ARG A 414 -8.58 6.37 45.45
CA ARG A 414 -8.74 5.01 44.91
C ARG A 414 -8.27 3.94 45.91
N PRO A 415 -9.12 2.95 46.28
CA PRO A 415 -8.76 1.90 47.23
C PRO A 415 -7.66 0.99 46.65
N ASN A 416 -6.64 0.70 47.46
CA ASN A 416 -5.58 -0.23 47.09
C ASN A 416 -5.97 -1.66 47.48
N LEU A 417 -6.03 -2.57 46.51
CA LEU A 417 -6.47 -3.95 46.76
C LEU A 417 -5.48 -4.74 47.64
N LEU A 418 -4.21 -4.31 47.73
CA LEU A 418 -3.23 -4.91 48.64
C LEU A 418 -3.42 -4.49 50.10
N GLU A 419 -4.15 -3.40 50.36
CA GLU A 419 -4.48 -2.93 51.72
C GLU A 419 -5.70 -3.66 52.31
N LEU A 420 -6.53 -4.31 51.48
CA LEU A 420 -7.66 -5.15 51.92
C LEU A 420 -7.17 -6.40 52.63
N THR A 421 -7.81 -6.82 53.72
CA THR A 421 -7.53 -8.12 54.36
C THR A 421 -7.84 -9.28 53.41
N PRO A 422 -7.25 -10.49 53.60
CA PRO A 422 -7.53 -11.64 52.75
C PRO A 422 -9.03 -11.96 52.62
N GLY A 423 -9.79 -11.91 53.72
CA GLY A 423 -11.23 -12.14 53.67
C GLY A 423 -12.02 -11.03 52.97
N GLU A 424 -11.59 -9.78 53.05
CA GLU A 424 -12.20 -8.67 52.29
C GLU A 424 -11.91 -8.81 50.78
N PHE A 425 -10.72 -9.28 50.42
CA PHE A 425 -10.36 -9.56 49.03
C PHE A 425 -11.15 -10.74 48.45
N GLU A 426 -11.30 -11.83 49.20
CA GLU A 426 -12.14 -12.96 48.82
C GLU A 426 -13.61 -12.53 48.63
N ALA A 427 -14.14 -11.72 49.54
CA ALA A 427 -15.49 -11.15 49.44
C ALA A 427 -15.64 -10.23 48.22
N LEU A 428 -14.65 -9.39 47.93
CA LEU A 428 -14.64 -8.52 46.74
C LEU A 428 -14.73 -9.34 45.46
N VAL A 429 -13.90 -10.38 45.33
CA VAL A 429 -13.89 -11.27 44.17
C VAL A 429 -15.21 -12.02 44.04
N SER A 430 -15.78 -12.53 45.14
CA SER A 430 -17.10 -13.17 45.11
C SER A 430 -18.20 -12.22 44.64
N ASN A 431 -18.20 -10.97 45.13
CA ASN A 431 -19.19 -9.96 44.74
C ASN A 431 -19.07 -9.59 43.25
N LEU A 432 -17.84 -9.45 42.75
CA LEU A 432 -17.57 -9.19 41.33
C LEU A 432 -18.22 -10.28 40.46
N PHE A 433 -17.96 -11.55 40.75
CA PHE A 433 -18.54 -12.65 39.97
C PHE A 433 -20.06 -12.77 40.11
N SER A 434 -20.61 -12.35 41.26
CA SER A 434 -22.05 -12.22 41.44
C SER A 434 -22.65 -11.17 40.48
N GLN A 435 -22.01 -10.01 40.37
CA GLN A 435 -22.41 -8.94 39.44
C GLN A 435 -22.24 -9.32 37.97
N MET A 436 -21.30 -10.21 37.67
CA MET A 436 -21.15 -10.82 36.34
C MET A 436 -22.23 -11.87 36.01
N GLY A 437 -23.18 -12.12 36.92
CA GLY A 437 -24.35 -12.97 36.69
C GLY A 437 -24.19 -14.42 37.17
N LEU A 438 -23.18 -14.74 37.97
CA LEU A 438 -23.05 -16.05 38.62
C LEU A 438 -23.76 -16.07 39.98
N ASP A 439 -24.42 -17.18 40.33
CA ASP A 439 -24.96 -17.37 41.68
C ASP A 439 -23.82 -17.79 42.62
N THR A 440 -23.23 -16.81 43.31
CA THR A 440 -22.05 -17.02 44.17
C THR A 440 -22.43 -17.28 45.63
N LYS A 441 -21.75 -18.24 46.26
CA LYS A 441 -21.84 -18.54 47.70
C LYS A 441 -20.43 -18.60 48.28
N LEU A 442 -20.17 -17.72 49.24
CA LEU A 442 -18.93 -17.76 50.04
C LEU A 442 -18.89 -19.05 50.86
N THR A 443 -17.79 -19.78 50.77
CA THR A 443 -17.53 -20.97 51.59
C THR A 443 -17.10 -20.53 52.99
N ARG A 444 -17.38 -21.34 54.03
CA ARG A 444 -16.90 -21.03 55.38
C ARG A 444 -15.42 -21.41 55.47
N SER A 445 -14.57 -20.42 55.77
CA SER A 445 -13.14 -20.63 55.97
C SER A 445 -12.89 -21.72 57.02
N SER A 446 -12.08 -22.73 56.66
CA SER A 446 -11.28 -23.63 57.51
C SER A 446 -11.37 -25.14 57.20
N ARG A 447 -12.25 -25.66 56.34
CA ARG A 447 -12.30 -27.12 56.07
C ARG A 447 -12.31 -27.60 54.62
N ASP A 448 -12.49 -26.73 53.63
CA ASP A 448 -12.78 -27.15 52.25
C ASP A 448 -11.61 -26.98 51.27
N GLY A 449 -10.37 -27.31 51.68
CA GLY A 449 -9.27 -27.51 50.73
C GLY A 449 -8.84 -26.29 49.90
N GLY A 450 -9.10 -25.06 50.38
CA GLY A 450 -8.64 -23.82 49.74
C GLY A 450 -9.59 -23.23 48.69
N VAL A 451 -10.88 -23.58 48.73
CA VAL A 451 -11.95 -22.88 47.97
C VAL A 451 -12.35 -21.59 48.69
N ASP A 452 -12.28 -20.46 48.00
CA ASP A 452 -12.65 -19.15 48.55
C ASP A 452 -14.08 -18.76 48.19
N ALA A 453 -14.57 -19.16 47.01
CA ALA A 453 -15.98 -19.07 46.64
C ALA A 453 -16.41 -20.20 45.69
N VAL A 454 -17.67 -20.63 45.83
CA VAL A 454 -18.33 -21.52 44.86
C VAL A 454 -19.40 -20.73 44.15
N ALA A 455 -19.37 -20.75 42.83
CA ALA A 455 -20.33 -20.07 41.97
C ALA A 455 -21.08 -21.08 41.09
N PHE A 456 -22.33 -20.79 40.78
CA PHE A 456 -23.11 -21.59 39.83
C PHE A 456 -23.49 -20.73 38.63
N ASP A 457 -23.07 -21.19 37.45
CA ASP A 457 -23.53 -20.61 36.20
C ASP A 457 -24.91 -21.18 35.87
N THR A 458 -25.93 -20.31 35.85
CA THR A 458 -27.34 -20.67 35.69
C THR A 458 -27.75 -20.82 34.22
N ARG A 459 -26.85 -20.58 33.26
CA ARG A 459 -27.13 -20.67 31.83
C ARG A 459 -27.48 -22.12 31.41
N PRO A 460 -28.61 -22.35 30.73
CA PRO A 460 -28.95 -23.67 30.21
C PRO A 460 -27.87 -24.17 29.23
N VAL A 461 -27.56 -25.48 29.26
CA VAL A 461 -26.58 -26.18 28.38
C VAL A 461 -25.09 -25.91 28.68
N LEU A 462 -24.71 -24.70 29.10
CA LEU A 462 -23.32 -24.32 29.42
C LEU A 462 -23.05 -24.19 30.94
N GLY A 463 -24.10 -24.19 31.75
CA GLY A 463 -24.04 -23.98 33.18
C GLY A 463 -23.42 -25.13 33.96
N GLY A 464 -22.93 -24.83 35.17
CA GLY A 464 -22.24 -25.79 36.01
C GLY A 464 -21.65 -25.14 37.26
N LYS A 465 -21.11 -25.98 38.15
CA LYS A 465 -20.40 -25.53 39.34
C LYS A 465 -19.04 -24.96 38.93
N VAL A 466 -18.73 -23.77 39.41
CA VAL A 466 -17.47 -23.04 39.20
C VAL A 466 -16.81 -22.83 40.56
N VAL A 467 -15.54 -23.18 40.66
CA VAL A 467 -14.73 -22.95 41.87
C VAL A 467 -13.86 -21.73 41.63
N ILE A 468 -13.91 -20.77 42.55
CA ILE A 468 -13.15 -19.54 42.48
C ILE A 468 -12.19 -19.49 43.66
N GLN A 469 -10.92 -19.21 43.37
CA GLN A 469 -9.88 -19.04 44.36
C GLN A 469 -9.22 -17.68 44.16
N ALA A 470 -9.07 -16.92 45.23
CA ALA A 470 -8.54 -15.57 45.25
C ALA A 470 -7.24 -15.53 46.05
N LYS A 471 -6.12 -15.23 45.40
CA LYS A 471 -4.80 -15.11 46.03
C LYS A 471 -4.30 -13.67 46.00
N ARG A 472 -4.33 -13.02 47.16
CA ARG A 472 -3.72 -11.71 47.38
C ARG A 472 -2.20 -11.86 47.59
N TYR A 473 -1.45 -11.94 46.49
CA TYR A 473 0.02 -12.05 46.50
C TYR A 473 0.69 -10.76 46.02
N LYS A 474 1.87 -10.48 46.57
CA LYS A 474 2.76 -9.41 46.08
C LYS A 474 3.66 -9.89 44.94
N ASP A 475 4.06 -11.16 44.99
CA ASP A 475 4.93 -11.79 44.00
C ASP A 475 4.14 -12.74 43.08
N THR A 476 4.68 -12.97 41.89
CA THR A 476 4.10 -13.83 40.85
C THR A 476 3.63 -15.19 41.37
N ALA A 477 2.38 -15.54 41.09
CA ALA A 477 1.81 -16.83 41.45
C ALA A 477 2.43 -17.97 40.62
N GLY A 478 3.03 -18.94 41.32
CA GLY A 478 3.66 -20.12 40.72
C GLY A 478 2.68 -21.23 40.33
N VAL A 479 3.19 -22.24 39.61
CA VAL A 479 2.42 -23.40 39.13
C VAL A 479 1.76 -24.22 40.24
N SER A 480 2.26 -24.15 41.48
CA SER A 480 1.67 -24.82 42.63
C SER A 480 0.23 -24.35 42.88
N ALA A 481 -0.03 -23.04 42.83
CA ALA A 481 -1.37 -22.49 43.07
C ALA A 481 -2.39 -22.98 42.03
N VAL A 482 -1.98 -23.10 40.76
CA VAL A 482 -2.84 -23.61 39.68
C VAL A 482 -3.08 -25.12 39.83
N ARG A 483 -2.07 -25.89 40.26
CA ARG A 483 -2.21 -27.33 40.54
C ARG A 483 -3.14 -27.60 41.70
N ASP A 484 -3.04 -26.81 42.76
CA ASP A 484 -3.90 -26.91 43.94
C ASP A 484 -5.36 -26.63 43.56
N LEU A 485 -5.62 -25.54 42.81
CA LEU A 485 -6.95 -25.24 42.28
C LEU A 485 -7.52 -26.39 41.43
N TYR A 486 -6.69 -27.00 40.58
CA TYR A 486 -7.13 -28.12 39.75
C TYR A 486 -7.54 -29.34 40.58
N GLY A 487 -6.76 -29.67 41.63
CA GLY A 487 -7.11 -30.75 42.56
C GLY A 487 -8.43 -30.48 43.27
N THR A 488 -8.64 -29.23 43.70
CA THR A 488 -9.87 -28.78 44.34
C THR A 488 -11.08 -28.83 43.41
N MET A 489 -10.91 -28.42 42.14
CA MET A 489 -11.96 -28.51 41.12
C MET A 489 -12.44 -29.95 40.89
N LEU A 490 -11.51 -30.92 40.87
CA LEU A 490 -11.84 -32.35 40.74
C LEU A 490 -12.58 -32.88 41.98
N ASN A 491 -12.14 -32.50 43.17
CA ASN A 491 -12.77 -32.94 44.42
C ASN A 491 -14.19 -32.34 44.59
N GLU A 492 -14.39 -31.09 44.18
CA GLU A 492 -15.67 -30.39 44.25
C GLU A 492 -16.64 -30.72 43.12
N GLY A 493 -16.19 -31.50 42.11
CA GLY A 493 -16.97 -31.81 40.91
C GLY A 493 -17.30 -30.59 40.06
N ALA A 494 -16.41 -29.59 40.05
CA ALA A 494 -16.62 -28.34 39.34
C ALA A 494 -16.24 -28.47 37.86
N SER A 495 -17.07 -27.84 37.02
CA SER A 495 -16.91 -27.81 35.56
C SER A 495 -15.84 -26.81 35.11
N LYS A 496 -15.53 -25.82 35.94
CA LYS A 496 -14.55 -24.77 35.67
C LYS A 496 -13.91 -24.26 36.97
N GLY A 497 -12.63 -23.94 36.93
CA GLY A 497 -11.89 -23.27 37.99
C GLY A 497 -11.48 -21.86 37.56
N ILE A 498 -11.53 -20.89 38.47
CA ILE A 498 -11.02 -19.53 38.25
C ILE A 498 -10.03 -19.21 39.37
N LEU A 499 -8.79 -18.89 38.99
CA LEU A 499 -7.80 -18.36 39.91
C LEU A 499 -7.68 -16.85 39.67
N VAL A 500 -7.89 -16.07 40.73
CA VAL A 500 -7.72 -14.61 40.70
C VAL A 500 -6.50 -14.25 41.53
N CYS A 501 -5.59 -13.45 41.00
CA CYS A 501 -4.43 -12.97 41.73
C CYS A 501 -4.27 -11.46 41.60
N THR A 502 -3.80 -10.80 42.66
CA THR A 502 -3.38 -9.38 42.61
C THR A 502 -2.05 -9.17 41.89
N SER A 503 -1.32 -10.24 41.59
CA SER A 503 -0.06 -10.25 40.84
C SER A 503 -0.23 -11.03 39.52
N GLY A 504 0.86 -11.21 38.77
CA GLY A 504 0.88 -12.04 37.56
C GLY A 504 1.04 -13.54 37.84
N TYR A 505 1.08 -14.32 36.77
CA TYR A 505 1.36 -15.76 36.79
C TYR A 505 2.65 -16.07 36.03
N GLY A 506 3.42 -17.05 36.52
CA GLY A 506 4.63 -17.50 35.82
C GLY A 506 4.31 -18.36 34.58
N THR A 507 5.26 -18.49 33.65
CA THR A 507 5.10 -19.27 32.41
C THR A 507 4.60 -20.71 32.66
N ALA A 508 5.15 -21.38 33.68
CA ALA A 508 4.74 -22.74 34.05
C ALA A 508 3.28 -22.85 34.55
N ALA A 509 2.70 -21.76 35.07
CA ALA A 509 1.31 -21.71 35.52
C ALA A 509 0.35 -21.66 34.32
N PHE A 510 0.67 -20.86 33.30
CA PHE A 510 -0.08 -20.81 32.04
C PHE A 510 0.03 -22.13 31.25
N GLU A 511 1.22 -22.71 31.14
CA GLU A 511 1.43 -24.01 30.49
C GLU A 511 0.58 -25.12 31.13
N PHE A 512 0.47 -25.12 32.46
CA PHE A 512 -0.36 -26.10 33.15
C PHE A 512 -1.86 -25.89 32.90
N ALA A 513 -2.31 -24.64 32.70
CA ALA A 513 -3.71 -24.29 32.49
C ALA A 513 -4.21 -24.51 31.05
N LYS A 514 -3.33 -24.46 30.04
CA LYS A 514 -3.63 -24.43 28.58
C LYS A 514 -4.68 -25.44 28.08
N ASP A 515 -4.77 -26.63 28.68
CA ASP A 515 -5.69 -27.71 28.28
C ASP A 515 -6.63 -28.15 29.41
N LYS A 516 -6.81 -27.31 30.43
CA LYS A 516 -7.67 -27.58 31.59
C LYS A 516 -8.77 -26.53 31.64
N PRO A 517 -9.95 -26.83 32.22
CA PRO A 517 -11.01 -25.85 32.38
C PRO A 517 -10.67 -24.90 33.56
N ILE A 518 -9.52 -24.24 33.48
CA ILE A 518 -9.01 -23.27 34.45
C ILE A 518 -8.81 -21.94 33.74
N GLU A 519 -9.33 -20.88 34.34
CA GLU A 519 -9.10 -19.50 33.91
C GLU A 519 -8.21 -18.79 34.94
N LEU A 520 -7.21 -18.07 34.44
CA LEU A 520 -6.27 -17.30 35.26
C LEU A 520 -6.54 -15.82 35.05
N ILE A 521 -6.81 -15.09 36.13
CA ILE A 521 -7.10 -13.65 36.12
C ILE A 521 -6.04 -12.97 36.97
N ASP A 522 -5.14 -12.25 36.32
CA ASP A 522 -4.07 -11.50 36.97
C ASP A 522 -4.55 -10.15 37.50
N GLY A 523 -3.63 -9.40 38.12
CA GLY A 523 -3.95 -8.10 38.72
C GLY A 523 -4.52 -7.10 37.70
N GLY A 524 -4.02 -7.11 36.46
CA GLY A 524 -4.54 -6.26 35.38
C GLY A 524 -5.96 -6.65 34.98
N GLY A 525 -6.20 -7.95 34.76
CA GLY A 525 -7.52 -8.48 34.46
C GLY A 525 -8.54 -8.25 35.58
N LEU A 526 -8.13 -8.34 36.84
CA LEU A 526 -8.99 -8.06 37.99
C LEU A 526 -9.43 -6.59 38.05
N LEU A 527 -8.51 -5.64 37.84
CA LEU A 527 -8.82 -4.21 37.83
C LEU A 527 -9.80 -3.85 36.70
N TYR A 528 -9.61 -4.46 35.53
CA TYR A 528 -10.55 -4.32 34.42
C TYR A 528 -11.95 -4.81 34.77
N LEU A 529 -12.07 -6.04 35.31
CA LEU A 529 -13.37 -6.61 35.66
C LEU A 529 -14.09 -5.81 36.75
N LEU A 530 -13.37 -5.28 37.73
CA LEU A 530 -13.92 -4.40 38.76
C LEU A 530 -14.46 -3.09 38.18
N ARG A 531 -13.77 -2.51 37.19
CA ARG A 531 -14.25 -1.30 36.51
C ARG A 531 -15.49 -1.57 35.67
N GLU A 532 -15.46 -2.64 34.88
CA GLU A 532 -16.52 -2.97 33.92
C GLU A 532 -17.81 -3.45 34.59
N HIS A 533 -17.69 -4.36 35.58
CA HIS A 533 -18.85 -5.04 36.16
C HIS A 533 -19.23 -4.52 37.55
N ALA A 534 -18.31 -3.91 38.28
CA ALA A 534 -18.56 -3.37 39.62
C ALA A 534 -18.54 -1.84 39.69
N GLY A 535 -18.19 -1.14 38.60
CA GLY A 535 -18.06 0.32 38.57
C GLY A 535 -16.98 0.84 39.54
N LEU A 536 -16.05 -0.01 39.95
CA LEU A 536 -15.08 0.26 41.00
C LEU A 536 -13.68 0.53 40.42
N ASP A 537 -13.19 1.76 40.57
CA ASP A 537 -11.84 2.17 40.17
C ASP A 537 -10.84 1.93 41.32
N ALA A 538 -10.17 0.78 41.29
CA ALA A 538 -9.20 0.36 42.29
C ALA A 538 -7.75 0.41 41.75
N ARG A 539 -6.77 0.33 42.65
CA ARG A 539 -5.35 0.23 42.29
C ARG A 539 -4.68 -0.96 42.97
N ILE A 540 -3.58 -1.44 42.39
CA ILE A 540 -2.69 -2.43 42.99
C ILE A 540 -1.31 -1.78 43.05
N ALA A 541 -0.91 -1.30 44.24
CA ALA A 541 0.40 -0.68 44.46
C ALA A 541 1.04 -1.26 45.72
N ALA A 542 2.28 -1.73 45.58
CA ALA A 542 2.98 -2.54 46.58
C ALA A 542 3.38 -1.81 47.87
#